data_AF-A0A1Y1NF13-F1
#
_entry.id   AF-A0A1Y1NF13-F1
#
_cell.length_a   1.000
_cell.length_b   1.000
_cell.length_c   1.000
_cell.angle_alpha   90.00
_cell.angle_beta   90.00
_cell.angle_gamma   90.00
#
_symmetry.space_group_name_H-M   'P 1'
#
loop_
_entity.id
_entity.type
_entity.pdbx_description
1 polymer ?
#
loop_
_entity_poly.entity_id
_entity_poly.type
_entity_poly.pdbx_seq_one_letter_code
_entity_poly.pdbx_strand_id
1 'polypeptide(L)'
;MSKRTVLKALFTVIIIGNCMLLLLLYTPTRCTHLQVTKYTKKNIPYHTTKHTTLDDVYIAVRTSKSNHNGRMAVIHQTWFQLAKKQTWFFTDVEDEKLQNLTDGHMINTKCGESHSRRDLCCKMGVEISTFMTASESKWFCHFDDDNYINIPKLVDVLNGYDPDADWYLGKLSLNHPAIVTHNETKKTTRFWFGTGGAGVCISRPLVTKMKPFTM
;
A
#
# COMPACT_ATOMS: atom_id res chain seq x y z
N MET A 1 16.93 6.10 -19.11
CA MET A 1 16.84 5.17 -17.94
C MET A 1 16.45 5.95 -16.68
N SER A 2 15.19 5.89 -16.27
CA SER A 2 14.65 6.66 -15.14
C SER A 2 15.20 6.13 -13.80
N LYS A 3 15.78 7.03 -12.99
CA LYS A 3 16.35 6.73 -11.65
C LYS A 3 15.21 6.35 -10.69
N ARG A 4 15.04 5.05 -10.40
CA ARG A 4 14.09 4.56 -9.40
C ARG A 4 14.51 5.08 -8.01
N THR A 5 13.61 5.84 -7.39
CA THR A 5 13.77 6.38 -6.04
C THR A 5 13.02 5.47 -5.07
N VAL A 6 13.61 5.23 -3.90
CA VAL A 6 13.14 4.31 -2.86
C VAL A 6 13.06 5.08 -1.54
N LEU A 7 12.15 4.70 -0.64
CA LEU A 7 11.97 5.36 0.65
C LEU A 7 12.31 4.35 1.76
N LYS A 8 13.30 4.68 2.59
CA LYS A 8 13.61 3.95 3.83
C LYS A 8 13.08 4.82 4.98
N ALA A 9 12.26 4.26 5.84
CA ALA A 9 11.83 4.95 7.03
C ALA A 9 12.88 4.72 8.13
N LEU A 10 13.43 5.79 8.71
CA LEU A 10 14.03 5.71 10.04
C LEU A 10 12.94 6.09 11.04
N PHE A 11 12.81 5.31 12.11
CA PHE A 11 11.87 5.54 13.21
C PHE A 11 12.00 6.98 13.71
N THR A 12 10.95 7.80 13.57
CA THR A 12 9.91 7.93 14.59
C THR A 12 8.60 8.46 13.97
N VAL A 13 7.51 7.68 14.10
CA VAL A 13 6.06 8.00 13.98
C VAL A 13 5.55 8.84 12.81
N ILE A 14 4.82 8.11 11.94
CA ILE A 14 4.33 8.33 10.56
C ILE A 14 3.20 9.36 10.55
N ILE A 15 2.99 10.16 9.49
CA ILE A 15 2.02 9.87 8.43
C ILE A 15 1.93 11.12 7.52
N ILE A 16 2.05 11.01 6.18
CA ILE A 16 1.03 11.46 5.18
C ILE A 16 1.24 10.75 3.81
N GLY A 17 0.13 10.31 3.21
CA GLY A 17 -0.05 9.88 1.83
C GLY A 17 -1.54 9.62 1.61
N ASN A 18 -2.27 10.68 1.26
CA ASN A 18 -3.73 10.88 1.03
C ASN A 18 -4.83 10.05 1.72
N CYS A 19 -4.58 8.83 2.21
CA CYS A 19 -5.45 8.16 3.20
C CYS A 19 -4.98 8.09 4.63
N MET A 20 -3.78 8.59 4.76
CA MET A 20 -3.08 8.86 5.97
C MET A 20 -3.42 10.29 6.50
N LEU A 21 -4.09 11.12 5.69
CA LEU A 21 -4.36 12.53 6.03
C LEU A 21 -5.62 12.77 6.90
N LEU A 22 -6.49 11.77 7.09
CA LEU A 22 -7.78 11.96 7.80
C LEU A 22 -7.74 11.74 9.31
N LEU A 23 -6.75 11.01 9.85
CA LEU A 23 -6.57 10.89 11.30
C LEU A 23 -6.08 12.17 11.97
N LEU A 24 -5.58 13.13 11.19
CA LEU A 24 -5.08 14.42 11.68
C LEU A 24 -6.17 15.47 11.93
N LEU A 25 -7.44 15.18 11.64
CA LEU A 25 -8.55 16.12 11.86
C LEU A 25 -9.40 15.80 13.09
N TYR A 26 -9.15 14.68 13.79
CA TYR A 26 -10.01 14.23 14.90
C TYR A 26 -9.29 13.90 16.21
N THR A 27 -7.96 13.97 16.27
CA THR A 27 -7.25 13.82 17.56
C THR A 27 -6.23 14.94 17.76
N PRO A 28 -6.46 15.84 18.73
CA PRO A 28 -5.47 16.84 19.07
C PRO A 28 -4.33 16.14 19.79
N THR A 29 -3.09 16.53 19.49
CA THR A 29 -1.86 16.39 20.33
C THR A 29 -0.77 15.35 20.07
N ARG A 30 -0.81 14.37 19.13
CA ARG A 30 0.26 13.33 19.10
C ARG A 30 0.89 12.93 17.77
N CYS A 31 0.99 13.82 16.78
CA CYS A 31 1.73 13.49 15.57
C CYS A 31 2.68 14.61 15.16
N THR A 32 3.97 14.46 15.49
CA THR A 32 4.97 15.52 15.28
C THR A 32 6.24 15.11 14.55
N HIS A 33 6.52 13.85 14.19
CA HIS A 33 7.92 13.49 13.86
C HIS A 33 8.29 12.47 12.76
N LEU A 34 7.45 12.12 11.77
CA LEU A 34 7.97 11.29 10.67
C LEU A 34 8.75 12.09 9.63
N GLN A 35 10.02 11.72 9.44
CA GLN A 35 10.78 12.12 8.26
C GLN A 35 10.96 10.95 7.31
N VAL A 36 10.10 10.91 6.29
CA VAL A 36 10.26 10.02 5.14
C VAL A 36 11.44 10.53 4.32
N THR A 37 12.57 9.82 4.32
CA THR A 37 13.78 10.29 3.62
C THR A 37 13.88 9.63 2.25
N LYS A 38 14.28 10.42 1.23
CA LYS A 38 14.50 9.95 -0.14
C LYS A 38 15.79 9.13 -0.20
N TYR A 39 15.70 7.84 -0.50
CA TYR A 39 16.85 7.00 -0.81
C TYR A 39 16.93 6.74 -2.31
N THR A 40 18.09 7.01 -2.91
CA THR A 40 18.39 6.53 -4.26
C THR A 40 18.96 5.11 -4.17
N LYS A 41 18.61 4.23 -5.11
CA LYS A 41 19.06 2.82 -5.16
C LYS A 41 20.59 2.64 -4.98
N LYS A 42 21.39 3.68 -5.25
CA LYS A 42 22.85 3.72 -5.05
C LYS A 42 23.34 3.61 -3.59
N ASN A 43 22.49 3.81 -2.58
CA ASN A 43 22.89 3.82 -1.16
C ASN A 43 22.21 2.72 -0.31
N ILE A 44 21.61 1.71 -0.94
CA ILE A 44 21.07 0.56 -0.21
C ILE A 44 22.23 -0.40 0.03
N PRO A 45 22.56 -0.78 1.29
CA PRO A 45 23.54 -1.84 1.55
C PRO A 45 23.04 -3.11 0.88
N TYR A 46 23.58 -3.37 -0.29
CA TYR A 46 23.16 -4.44 -1.18
C TYR A 46 23.81 -5.71 -0.65
N HIS A 47 23.12 -6.42 0.25
CA HIS A 47 23.18 -7.86 0.43
C HIS A 47 22.30 -8.21 1.64
N THR A 48 21.01 -8.48 1.38
CA THR A 48 20.22 -9.30 2.29
C THR A 48 20.50 -10.76 1.96
N THR A 49 20.74 -11.59 2.98
CA THR A 49 20.81 -13.05 2.82
C THR A 49 19.42 -13.68 2.82
N LYS A 50 18.38 -12.90 3.14
CA LYS A 50 16.99 -13.35 3.19
C LYS A 50 16.35 -13.22 1.81
N HIS A 51 16.00 -14.36 1.25
CA HIS A 51 15.33 -14.45 -0.04
C HIS A 51 13.83 -14.16 0.12
N THR A 52 13.29 -13.27 -0.70
CA THR A 52 11.84 -13.03 -0.80
C THR A 52 11.27 -13.88 -1.94
N THR A 53 10.26 -14.70 -1.65
CA THR A 53 9.49 -15.44 -2.66
C THR A 53 8.13 -14.80 -2.90
N LEU A 54 7.34 -15.34 -3.84
CA LEU A 54 5.98 -14.86 -4.07
C LEU A 54 5.08 -15.04 -2.83
N ASP A 55 5.24 -16.12 -2.06
CA ASP A 55 4.44 -16.39 -0.85
C ASP A 55 4.68 -15.35 0.27
N ASP A 56 5.81 -14.65 0.22
CA ASP A 56 6.12 -13.54 1.12
C ASP A 56 5.40 -12.23 0.74
N VAL A 57 4.63 -12.20 -0.35
CA VAL A 57 3.99 -10.99 -0.89
C VAL A 57 2.47 -11.11 -0.79
N TYR A 58 1.84 -10.13 -0.15
CA TYR A 58 0.40 -9.93 -0.12
C TYR A 58 0.03 -8.80 -1.08
N ILE A 59 -0.79 -9.09 -2.08
CA ILE A 59 -1.21 -8.14 -3.11
C ILE A 59 -2.66 -7.74 -2.84
N ALA A 60 -2.87 -6.50 -2.43
CA ALA A 60 -4.19 -5.91 -2.27
C ALA A 60 -4.55 -5.08 -3.51
N VAL A 61 -5.66 -5.43 -4.18
CA VAL A 61 -6.18 -4.68 -5.32
C VAL A 61 -7.48 -4.02 -4.92
N ARG A 62 -7.55 -2.69 -5.01
CA ARG A 62 -8.79 -1.96 -4.76
C ARG A 62 -9.60 -1.84 -6.06
N THR A 63 -10.89 -2.13 -5.95
CA THR A 63 -11.88 -1.96 -7.01
C THR A 63 -13.18 -1.39 -6.44
N SER A 64 -14.15 -1.16 -7.30
CA SER A 64 -15.54 -0.85 -6.94
C SER A 64 -16.51 -1.64 -7.81
N LYS A 65 -17.80 -1.66 -7.43
CA LYS A 65 -18.89 -2.28 -8.20
C LYS A 65 -18.85 -1.95 -9.69
N SER A 66 -18.57 -0.70 -10.05
CA SER A 66 -18.57 -0.25 -11.45
C SER A 66 -17.53 -0.97 -12.32
N ASN A 67 -16.48 -1.53 -11.72
CA ASN A 67 -15.35 -2.14 -12.43
C ASN A 67 -15.37 -3.68 -12.43
N HIS A 68 -16.35 -4.30 -11.77
CA HIS A 68 -16.47 -5.77 -11.67
C HIS A 68 -16.58 -6.48 -13.03
N ASN A 69 -17.32 -5.92 -13.98
CA ASN A 69 -17.49 -6.54 -15.30
C ASN A 69 -16.39 -6.15 -16.30
N GLY A 70 -15.75 -4.98 -16.11
CA GLY A 70 -14.76 -4.44 -17.04
C GLY A 70 -13.33 -4.80 -16.63
N ARG A 71 -12.77 -4.01 -15.71
CA ARG A 71 -11.35 -4.11 -15.32
C ARG A 71 -11.03 -5.44 -14.66
N MET A 72 -11.91 -5.91 -13.78
CA MET A 72 -11.74 -7.18 -13.07
C MET A 72 -11.71 -8.38 -14.01
N ALA A 73 -12.50 -8.38 -15.10
CA ALA A 73 -12.45 -9.43 -16.10
C ALA A 73 -11.07 -9.50 -16.79
N VAL A 74 -10.48 -8.35 -17.10
CA VAL A 74 -9.14 -8.25 -17.71
C VAL A 74 -8.06 -8.68 -16.73
N ILE A 75 -8.10 -8.21 -15.47
CA ILE A 75 -7.14 -8.62 -14.43
C ILE A 75 -7.18 -10.13 -14.26
N HIS A 76 -8.38 -10.71 -14.09
CA HIS A 76 -8.56 -12.14 -13.93
C HIS A 76 -7.95 -12.92 -15.10
N GLN A 77 -8.14 -12.50 -16.34
CA GLN A 77 -7.59 -13.20 -17.52
C GLN A 77 -6.08 -13.01 -17.74
N THR A 78 -5.45 -12.08 -17.01
CA THR A 78 -4.05 -11.69 -17.26
C THR A 78 -3.15 -11.98 -16.05
N TRP A 79 -2.62 -10.94 -15.41
CA TRP A 79 -1.53 -11.07 -14.45
C TRP A 79 -1.97 -11.74 -13.13
N PHE A 80 -3.26 -11.70 -12.78
CA PHE A 80 -3.79 -12.40 -11.60
C PHE A 80 -3.50 -13.90 -11.63
N GLN A 81 -3.48 -14.50 -12.83
CA GLN A 81 -3.22 -15.93 -12.99
C GLN A 81 -1.84 -16.36 -12.45
N LEU A 82 -0.89 -15.41 -12.35
CA LEU A 82 0.46 -15.67 -11.85
C LEU A 82 0.60 -15.54 -10.32
N ALA A 83 -0.43 -15.01 -9.63
CA ALA A 83 -0.37 -14.70 -8.19
C ALA A 83 -1.73 -14.88 -7.49
N LYS A 84 -2.51 -15.89 -7.89
CA LYS A 84 -3.88 -16.10 -7.40
C LYS A 84 -3.96 -16.14 -5.88
N LYS A 85 -3.09 -16.95 -5.26
CA LYS A 85 -3.04 -17.16 -3.81
C LYS A 85 -2.65 -15.91 -3.02
N GLN A 86 -1.88 -15.03 -3.64
CA GLN A 86 -1.34 -13.83 -3.00
C GLN A 86 -2.23 -12.60 -3.18
N THR A 87 -3.15 -12.64 -4.15
CA THR A 87 -3.94 -11.48 -4.57
C THR A 87 -5.32 -11.50 -3.93
N TRP A 88 -5.64 -10.41 -3.25
CA TRP A 88 -6.92 -10.13 -2.60
C TRP A 88 -7.54 -8.87 -3.18
N PHE A 89 -8.83 -8.90 -3.48
CA PHE A 89 -9.58 -7.81 -4.06
C PHE A 89 -10.49 -7.18 -3.02
N PHE A 90 -10.46 -5.85 -2.93
CA PHE A 90 -11.22 -5.09 -1.94
C PHE A 90 -12.22 -4.19 -2.67
N THR A 91 -13.51 -4.40 -2.41
CA THR A 91 -14.63 -3.72 -3.09
C THR A 91 -15.65 -3.16 -2.11
N ASP A 92 -16.64 -2.44 -2.63
CA ASP A 92 -17.75 -1.83 -1.88
C ASP A 92 -19.04 -2.68 -1.87
N VAL A 93 -19.07 -3.80 -2.61
CA VAL A 93 -20.26 -4.65 -2.71
C VAL A 93 -19.89 -6.12 -2.82
N GLU A 94 -20.72 -7.01 -2.27
CA GLU A 94 -20.60 -8.44 -2.52
C GLU A 94 -20.81 -8.77 -4.01
N ASP A 95 -20.04 -9.72 -4.52
CA ASP A 95 -20.18 -10.24 -5.87
C ASP A 95 -19.83 -11.73 -5.89
N GLU A 96 -20.85 -12.59 -5.86
CA GLU A 96 -20.69 -14.04 -5.78
C GLU A 96 -19.93 -14.62 -6.97
N LYS A 97 -20.10 -14.02 -8.16
CA LYS A 97 -19.38 -14.45 -9.37
C LYS A 97 -17.89 -14.17 -9.21
N LEU A 98 -17.52 -12.96 -8.79
CA LEU A 98 -16.11 -12.64 -8.53
C LEU A 98 -15.55 -13.39 -7.33
N GLN A 99 -16.36 -13.66 -6.30
CA GLN A 99 -15.96 -14.51 -5.17
C GLN A 99 -15.49 -15.88 -5.67
N ASN A 100 -16.29 -16.53 -6.53
CA ASN A 100 -15.94 -17.83 -7.11
C ASN A 100 -14.74 -17.75 -8.07
N LEU A 101 -14.66 -16.70 -8.90
CA LEU A 101 -13.55 -16.52 -9.85
C LEU A 101 -12.21 -16.23 -9.17
N THR A 102 -12.25 -15.63 -7.98
CA THR A 102 -11.06 -15.26 -7.21
C THR A 102 -10.75 -16.26 -6.09
N ASP A 103 -11.40 -17.43 -6.07
CA ASP A 103 -11.21 -18.47 -5.05
C ASP A 103 -11.43 -17.96 -3.62
N GLY A 104 -12.47 -17.16 -3.45
CA GLY A 104 -12.80 -16.55 -2.16
C GLY A 104 -11.99 -15.31 -1.80
N HIS A 105 -11.16 -14.78 -2.70
CA HIS A 105 -10.29 -13.63 -2.41
C HIS A 105 -10.92 -12.27 -2.72
N MET A 106 -12.25 -12.19 -2.78
CA MET A 106 -12.98 -10.93 -2.85
C MET A 106 -13.48 -10.54 -1.46
N ILE A 107 -13.25 -9.30 -1.04
CA ILE A 107 -13.64 -8.76 0.25
C ILE A 107 -14.49 -7.52 0.03
N ASN A 108 -15.74 -7.57 0.50
CA ASN A 108 -16.54 -6.37 0.66
C ASN A 108 -16.10 -5.60 1.91
N THR A 109 -15.55 -4.42 1.68
CA THR A 109 -15.04 -3.54 2.74
C THR A 109 -16.14 -2.87 3.55
N LYS A 110 -17.39 -2.86 3.05
CA LYS A 110 -18.52 -2.08 3.61
C LYS A 110 -18.26 -0.57 3.67
N CYS A 111 -17.25 -0.11 2.96
CA CYS A 111 -16.95 1.31 2.75
C CYS A 111 -17.78 1.86 1.59
N GLY A 112 -17.89 3.19 1.49
CA GLY A 112 -18.64 3.81 0.40
C GLY A 112 -18.04 3.53 -0.98
N GLU A 113 -18.90 3.58 -2.00
CA GLU A 113 -18.52 3.38 -3.41
C GLU A 113 -17.85 4.61 -4.04
N SER A 114 -17.89 5.77 -3.38
CA SER A 114 -17.40 7.01 -3.97
C SER A 114 -15.86 7.06 -3.99
N HIS A 115 -15.32 7.89 -4.88
CA HIS A 115 -13.90 8.26 -4.88
C HIS A 115 -13.58 9.36 -3.86
N SER A 116 -14.43 9.54 -2.84
CA SER A 116 -14.15 10.48 -1.78
C SER A 116 -12.94 10.04 -0.99
N ARG A 117 -12.21 11.01 -0.42
CA ARG A 117 -11.07 10.72 0.46
C ARG A 117 -11.48 9.75 1.57
N ARG A 118 -12.64 9.95 2.21
CA ARG A 118 -13.12 9.07 3.31
C ARG A 118 -13.22 7.61 2.87
N ASP A 119 -13.84 7.35 1.73
CA ASP A 119 -14.11 5.99 1.25
C ASP A 119 -12.83 5.28 0.80
N LEU A 120 -11.93 6.00 0.12
CA LEU A 120 -10.60 5.48 -0.22
C LEU A 120 -9.82 5.06 1.04
N CYS A 121 -10.01 5.77 2.15
CA CYS A 121 -9.27 5.51 3.40
C CYS A 121 -9.85 4.38 4.19
N CYS A 122 -11.17 4.30 4.21
CA CYS A 122 -11.87 3.15 4.73
C CYS A 122 -11.39 1.88 4.02
N LYS A 123 -11.37 1.87 2.67
CA LYS A 123 -10.90 0.71 1.89
C LYS A 123 -9.44 0.36 2.18
N MET A 124 -8.53 1.34 2.15
CA MET A 124 -7.12 1.14 2.51
C MET A 124 -6.93 0.62 3.96
N GLY A 125 -7.75 1.08 4.91
CA GLY A 125 -7.74 0.59 6.28
C GLY A 125 -8.11 -0.89 6.36
N VAL A 126 -9.14 -1.30 5.62
CA VAL A 126 -9.52 -2.73 5.50
C VAL A 126 -8.41 -3.54 4.83
N GLU A 127 -7.82 -3.04 3.73
CA GLU A 127 -6.68 -3.70 3.05
C GLU A 127 -5.52 -4.02 4.03
N ILE A 128 -5.09 -3.02 4.80
CA ILE A 128 -4.00 -3.16 5.79
C ILE A 128 -4.41 -4.06 6.96
N SER A 129 -5.63 -3.90 7.47
CA SER A 129 -6.15 -4.70 8.58
C SER A 129 -6.21 -6.19 8.22
N THR A 130 -6.73 -6.51 7.03
CA THR A 130 -6.76 -7.88 6.51
C THR A 130 -5.36 -8.45 6.34
N PHE A 131 -4.43 -7.70 5.74
CA PHE A 131 -3.03 -8.12 5.64
C PHE A 131 -2.41 -8.47 7.01
N MET A 132 -2.66 -7.65 8.03
CA MET A 132 -2.09 -7.83 9.37
C MET A 132 -2.75 -8.95 10.18
N THR A 133 -3.98 -9.34 9.85
CA THR A 133 -4.76 -10.32 10.63
C THR A 133 -4.92 -11.67 9.95
N ALA A 134 -4.91 -11.72 8.62
CA ALA A 134 -5.20 -12.92 7.83
C ALA A 134 -4.00 -13.45 7.02
N SER A 135 -2.85 -12.75 7.04
CA SER A 135 -1.67 -13.15 6.28
C SER A 135 -0.40 -13.03 7.12
N GLU A 136 0.54 -13.96 6.92
CA GLU A 136 1.90 -13.92 7.47
C GLU A 136 2.95 -13.39 6.47
N SER A 137 2.50 -12.88 5.32
CA SER A 137 3.39 -12.35 4.29
C SER A 137 4.23 -11.16 4.80
N LYS A 138 5.46 -11.06 4.30
CA LYS A 138 6.46 -10.05 4.69
C LYS A 138 6.23 -8.70 4.03
N TRP A 139 5.53 -8.67 2.90
CA TRP A 139 5.29 -7.47 2.11
C TRP A 139 3.80 -7.27 1.87
N PHE A 140 3.30 -6.08 2.20
CA PHE A 140 2.00 -5.60 1.75
C PHE A 140 2.18 -4.76 0.49
N CYS A 141 1.51 -5.09 -0.61
CA CYS A 141 1.55 -4.32 -1.84
C CYS A 141 0.14 -3.92 -2.27
N HIS A 142 -0.15 -2.63 -2.30
CA HIS A 142 -1.40 -2.05 -2.77
C HIS A 142 -1.31 -1.67 -4.26
N PHE A 143 -2.38 -1.95 -5.01
CA PHE A 143 -2.58 -1.54 -6.40
C PHE A 143 -4.06 -1.16 -6.65
N ASP A 144 -4.30 -0.34 -7.67
CA ASP A 144 -5.65 -0.05 -8.18
C ASP A 144 -6.01 -1.04 -9.32
N ASP A 145 -7.31 -1.20 -9.59
CA ASP A 145 -7.84 -2.13 -10.61
C ASP A 145 -7.52 -1.78 -12.08
N ASP A 146 -6.87 -0.65 -12.35
CA ASP A 146 -6.30 -0.32 -13.68
C ASP A 146 -4.79 -0.54 -13.77
N ASN A 147 -4.18 -1.15 -12.75
CA ASN A 147 -2.77 -1.49 -12.78
C ASN A 147 -2.54 -2.87 -13.42
N TYR A 148 -1.55 -2.93 -14.33
CA TYR A 148 -0.94 -4.19 -14.76
C TYR A 148 0.28 -4.48 -13.90
N ILE A 149 0.35 -5.68 -13.31
CA ILE A 149 1.44 -6.06 -12.42
C ILE A 149 2.30 -7.13 -13.08
N ASN A 150 3.58 -6.83 -13.29
CA ASN A 150 4.56 -7.85 -13.67
C ASN A 150 5.01 -8.60 -12.40
N ILE A 151 4.35 -9.73 -12.10
CA ILE A 151 4.55 -10.51 -10.88
C ILE A 151 6.02 -10.97 -10.69
N PRO A 152 6.70 -11.59 -11.68
CA PRO A 152 8.11 -11.95 -11.51
C PRO A 152 8.99 -10.74 -11.19
N LYS A 153 8.74 -9.59 -11.85
CA LYS A 153 9.53 -8.39 -11.61
C LYS A 153 9.24 -7.74 -10.26
N LEU A 154 8.01 -7.83 -9.77
CA LEU A 154 7.64 -7.38 -8.44
C LEU A 154 8.47 -8.14 -7.38
N VAL A 155 8.47 -9.48 -7.44
CA VAL A 155 9.23 -10.31 -6.50
C VAL A 155 10.73 -10.03 -6.59
N ASP A 156 11.30 -9.95 -7.80
CA ASP A 156 12.72 -9.61 -8.01
C ASP A 156 13.09 -8.24 -7.40
N VAL A 157 12.22 -7.25 -7.52
CA VAL A 157 12.45 -5.94 -6.88
C VAL A 157 12.44 -6.05 -5.36
N LEU A 158 11.45 -6.74 -4.78
CA LEU A 158 11.33 -6.91 -3.33
C LEU A 158 12.48 -7.72 -2.74
N ASN A 159 12.98 -8.72 -3.47
CA ASN A 159 14.14 -9.52 -3.09
C ASN A 159 15.43 -8.69 -2.92
N GLY A 160 15.48 -7.48 -3.49
CA GLY A 160 16.58 -6.54 -3.28
C GLY A 160 16.59 -5.83 -1.92
N TYR A 161 15.61 -6.09 -1.04
CA TYR A 161 15.45 -5.41 0.25
C TYR A 161 15.33 -6.43 1.38
N ASP A 162 15.93 -6.13 2.54
CA ASP A 162 15.72 -6.93 3.75
C ASP A 162 14.27 -6.78 4.23
N PRO A 163 13.46 -7.85 4.21
CA PRO A 163 12.04 -7.78 4.59
C PRO A 163 11.83 -7.40 6.06
N ASP A 164 12.82 -7.57 6.92
CA ASP A 164 12.71 -7.26 8.36
C ASP A 164 13.08 -5.81 8.69
N ALA A 165 13.47 -5.02 7.69
CA ALA A 165 13.70 -3.58 7.83
C ALA A 165 12.47 -2.76 7.41
N ASP A 166 12.47 -1.46 7.75
CA ASP A 166 11.36 -0.56 7.49
C ASP A 166 11.41 0.04 6.07
N TRP A 167 10.57 -0.48 5.17
CA TRP A 167 10.56 -0.09 3.76
C TRP A 167 9.19 0.42 3.32
N TYR A 168 9.19 1.55 2.64
CA TYR A 168 8.05 2.09 1.91
C TYR A 168 8.48 2.31 0.45
N LEU A 169 8.01 1.44 -0.44
CA LEU A 169 8.44 1.37 -1.83
C LEU A 169 7.32 1.85 -2.74
N GLY A 170 7.57 2.90 -3.53
CA GLY A 170 6.57 3.41 -4.46
C GLY A 170 7.11 4.54 -5.31
N LYS A 171 6.38 4.90 -6.36
CA LYS A 171 6.69 6.09 -7.17
C LYS A 171 6.32 7.34 -6.38
N LEU A 172 7.25 8.28 -6.21
CA LEU A 172 6.95 9.55 -5.56
C LEU A 172 5.82 10.29 -6.28
N SER A 173 4.86 10.78 -5.49
CA SER A 173 3.69 11.49 -6.01
C SER A 173 3.98 12.89 -6.51
N LEU A 174 4.95 13.56 -5.87
CA LEU A 174 5.35 14.92 -6.19
C LEU A 174 6.86 14.97 -6.41
N ASN A 175 7.31 15.97 -7.16
CA ASN A 175 8.74 16.29 -7.31
C ASN A 175 9.29 17.11 -6.12
N HIS A 176 8.41 17.58 -5.23
CA HIS A 176 8.70 18.25 -3.96
C HIS A 176 7.99 17.53 -2.80
N PRO A 177 8.44 17.67 -1.54
CA PRO A 177 7.70 17.11 -0.41
C PRO A 177 6.32 17.77 -0.32
N ALA A 178 5.32 16.99 0.07
CA ALA A 178 4.03 17.56 0.42
C ALA A 178 4.14 18.24 1.79
N ILE A 179 3.39 19.32 1.94
CA ILE A 179 3.45 20.21 3.10
C ILE A 179 2.06 20.22 3.73
N VAL A 180 1.99 19.91 5.02
CA VAL A 180 0.74 20.01 5.78
C VAL A 180 0.98 20.83 7.03
N THR A 181 0.11 21.82 7.22
CA THR A 181 0.08 22.66 8.40
C THR A 181 -1.05 22.19 9.29
N HIS A 182 -0.69 21.81 10.51
CA HIS A 182 -1.65 21.39 11.52
C HIS A 182 -2.29 22.63 12.12
N ASN A 183 -3.62 22.79 11.96
CA ASN A 183 -4.33 24.02 12.32
C ASN A 183 -4.20 24.36 13.81
N GLU A 184 -4.17 23.34 14.67
CA GLU A 184 -4.12 23.46 16.14
C GLU A 184 -2.73 23.85 16.66
N THR A 185 -1.68 23.21 16.14
CA THR A 185 -0.31 23.40 16.64
C THR A 185 0.48 24.41 15.83
N LYS A 186 -0.08 24.88 14.69
CA LYS A 186 0.60 25.66 13.65
C LYS A 186 1.91 25.01 13.14
N LYS A 187 2.15 23.75 13.47
CA LYS A 187 3.33 23.01 13.03
C LYS A 187 3.16 22.63 11.57
N THR A 188 4.21 22.86 10.79
CA THR A 188 4.27 22.41 9.39
C THR A 188 5.11 21.15 9.29
N THR A 189 4.53 20.11 8.71
CA THR A 189 5.19 18.83 8.45
C THR A 189 5.44 18.69 6.95
N ARG A 190 6.64 18.22 6.59
CA ARG A 190 7.04 17.96 5.21
C ARG A 190 7.38 16.48 5.05
N PHE A 191 6.82 15.83 4.05
CA PHE A 191 7.01 14.40 3.85
C PHE A 191 6.88 14.03 2.37
N TRP A 192 7.40 12.86 2.03
CA TRP A 192 7.24 12.23 0.73
C TRP A 192 6.26 11.08 0.84
N PHE A 193 5.54 10.80 -0.25
CA PHE A 193 4.62 9.68 -0.30
C PHE A 193 4.55 9.07 -1.70
N GLY A 194 4.18 7.79 -1.74
CA GLY A 194 3.98 7.05 -2.98
C GLY A 194 2.63 7.37 -3.61
N THR A 195 2.56 7.46 -4.93
CA THR A 195 1.29 7.49 -5.65
C THR A 195 0.61 6.13 -5.55
N GLY A 196 -0.57 6.08 -4.92
CA GLY A 196 -1.36 4.85 -4.78
C GLY A 196 -1.60 4.12 -6.10
N GLY A 197 -2.10 4.83 -7.12
CA GLY A 197 -2.34 4.26 -8.45
C GLY A 197 -1.09 3.94 -9.28
N ALA A 198 0.12 4.11 -8.74
CA ALA A 198 1.35 3.57 -9.32
C ALA A 198 1.81 2.28 -8.61
N GLY A 199 1.06 1.81 -7.62
CA GLY A 199 1.43 0.74 -6.71
C GLY A 199 2.36 1.19 -5.58
N VAL A 200 2.12 0.67 -4.39
CA VAL A 200 2.97 0.88 -3.20
C VAL A 200 3.17 -0.43 -2.47
N CYS A 201 4.41 -0.77 -2.13
CA CYS A 201 4.73 -1.90 -1.26
C CYS A 201 5.35 -1.44 0.07
N ILE A 202 4.94 -2.06 1.17
CA ILE A 202 5.35 -1.71 2.53
C ILE A 202 5.78 -3.01 3.23
N SER A 203 6.93 -3.00 3.89
CA SER A 203 7.36 -4.16 4.67
C SER A 203 6.52 -4.33 5.94
N ARG A 204 6.29 -5.58 6.36
CA ARG A 204 5.48 -5.92 7.54
C ARG A 204 5.95 -5.24 8.83
N PRO A 205 7.26 -5.10 9.13
CA PRO A 205 7.71 -4.32 10.28
C PRO A 205 7.18 -2.89 10.22
N LEU A 206 7.27 -2.22 9.07
CA LEU A 206 6.78 -0.85 8.92
C LEU A 206 5.25 -0.77 9.07
N VAL A 207 4.49 -1.73 8.53
CA VAL A 207 3.03 -1.78 8.73
C VAL A 207 2.67 -2.00 10.21
N THR A 208 3.35 -2.93 10.90
CA THR A 208 3.16 -3.18 12.36
C THR A 208 3.32 -1.90 13.17
N LYS A 209 4.30 -1.10 12.77
CA LYS A 209 4.64 0.18 13.35
C LYS A 209 3.66 1.30 13.02
N MET A 210 2.95 1.19 11.89
CA MET A 210 1.84 2.08 11.50
C MET A 210 0.54 1.74 12.26
N LYS A 211 0.39 0.53 12.79
CA LYS A 211 -0.84 0.02 13.43
C LYS A 211 -1.56 1.01 14.36
N PRO A 212 -0.89 1.70 15.31
CA PRO A 212 -1.57 2.63 16.22
C PRO A 212 -2.25 3.82 15.52
N PHE A 213 -1.96 4.01 14.24
CA PHE A 213 -2.41 5.14 13.44
C PHE A 213 -3.23 4.71 12.22
N THR A 214 -3.45 3.41 11.98
CA THR A 214 -4.12 2.92 10.76
C THR A 214 -5.22 1.91 11.04
N MET A 215 -5.34 1.44 12.28
CA MET A 215 -6.39 0.53 12.76
C MET A 215 -7.14 1.14 13.93
#